data_AF-A0A0C3IXH0-F1
#
_entry.id   AF-A0A0C3IXH0-F1
#
_cell.length_a   1.000
_cell.length_b   1.000
_cell.length_c   1.000
_cell.angle_alpha   90.00
_cell.angle_beta   90.00
_cell.angle_gamma   90.00
#
_symmetry.space_group_name_H-M   'P 1'
#
loop_
_entity.id
_entity.type
_entity.pdbx_description
1 polymer ?
#
loop_
_entity_poly.entity_id
_entity_poly.type
_entity_poly.pdbx_seq_one_letter_code
_entity_poly.pdbx_strand_id
1 'polypeptide(L)'
;MKKTMIGGALRRGAAALACLAAGVLPAAAANEARPLEPGSEYLMVANYPNNLNVVDLASESVYKTCPLPDAFGPGTTQIAPDRRTAYILNNRFGTIYGIDLDTCRLTFRAEMSQGDNERAKSIASFTVSADGKEVYAVQNPTTIHRDHYRVGAPRFAVYDTRAGLEAKPVRVFPAPRQANIMQAGEDGSVYLAGPNLYKVDVNTGAMTVALPIRDWQRSTHAPLDVLYIWPVQTPTRDFTILYTTAKYQDDKQDMATAEYQYGYLNVNLKSGETEAREFGPLTEIYFTGLRSPKDRNIVYGLLHRLTKYDIAQQKLVQAAELDHTYYTVLSNQAGSRLYLTGTFNDISIHDADTLAKVGQVKLPGGDMSLGTGQVFVR
;
A
#
# COMPACT_ATOMS: atom_id res chain seq x y z
N MET A 1 4.52 -37.46 -83.01
CA MET A 1 3.78 -38.63 -82.47
C MET A 1 4.18 -38.85 -81.01
N LYS A 2 3.18 -38.97 -80.11
CA LYS A 2 3.24 -39.45 -78.70
C LYS A 2 3.99 -38.55 -77.69
N LYS A 3 3.31 -37.97 -76.67
CA LYS A 3 2.94 -38.56 -75.33
C LYS A 3 4.21 -38.92 -74.52
N THR A 4 4.50 -38.54 -73.26
CA THR A 4 3.71 -38.13 -72.08
C THR A 4 4.67 -37.83 -70.88
N MET A 5 4.35 -36.82 -70.02
CA MET A 5 4.59 -36.65 -68.55
C MET A 5 6.02 -36.70 -67.94
N ILE A 6 6.40 -36.15 -66.77
CA ILE A 6 5.90 -35.34 -65.62
C ILE A 6 7.21 -34.75 -65.03
N GLY A 7 7.39 -33.46 -64.72
CA GLY A 7 7.00 -32.81 -63.45
C GLY A 7 8.23 -32.26 -62.71
N GLY A 8 8.10 -31.14 -61.99
CA GLY A 8 9.06 -30.74 -60.95
C GLY A 8 9.42 -29.25 -60.85
N ALA A 9 8.69 -28.54 -59.97
CA ALA A 9 9.11 -27.42 -59.11
C ALA A 9 9.49 -26.05 -59.74
N LEU A 10 8.54 -25.12 -59.67
CA LEU A 10 8.77 -23.67 -59.68
C LEU A 10 9.37 -23.22 -58.33
N ARG A 11 10.52 -22.55 -58.35
CA ARG A 11 10.94 -21.58 -57.32
C ARG A 11 10.83 -20.18 -57.92
N ARG A 12 9.91 -19.36 -57.42
CA ARG A 12 9.88 -17.91 -57.65
C ARG A 12 10.18 -17.21 -56.34
N GLY A 13 11.33 -16.53 -56.31
CA GLY A 13 11.68 -15.60 -55.24
C GLY A 13 10.87 -14.32 -55.37
N ALA A 14 10.35 -13.84 -54.23
CA ALA A 14 9.86 -12.49 -54.08
C ALA A 14 10.55 -11.91 -52.84
N ALA A 15 11.33 -10.86 -53.06
CA ALA A 15 11.92 -10.05 -52.00
C ALA A 15 10.82 -9.16 -51.40
N ALA A 16 10.57 -9.30 -50.10
CA ALA A 16 9.77 -8.36 -49.33
C ALA A 16 10.72 -7.56 -48.43
N LEU A 17 10.85 -6.25 -48.67
CA LEU A 17 11.42 -5.32 -47.71
C LEU A 17 10.45 -5.19 -46.53
N ALA A 18 10.85 -5.68 -45.37
CA ALA A 18 10.18 -5.40 -44.10
C ALA A 18 10.78 -4.14 -43.48
N CYS A 19 10.01 -3.06 -43.42
CA CYS A 19 10.30 -1.91 -42.56
C CYS A 19 10.09 -2.33 -41.10
N LEU A 20 11.19 -2.61 -40.39
CA LEU A 20 11.20 -2.72 -38.94
C LEU A 20 11.22 -1.30 -38.34
N ALA A 21 10.04 -0.75 -38.08
CA ALA A 21 9.91 0.37 -37.15
C ALA A 21 10.08 -0.17 -35.71
N ALA A 22 11.34 -0.31 -35.29
CA ALA A 22 11.66 -0.47 -33.88
C ALA A 22 11.42 0.88 -33.19
N GLY A 23 10.23 1.05 -32.62
CA GLY A 23 9.97 2.09 -31.63
C GLY A 23 10.76 1.77 -30.37
N VAL A 24 12.05 2.09 -30.35
CA VAL A 24 12.85 2.11 -29.13
C VAL A 24 12.46 3.40 -28.41
N LEU A 25 11.50 3.31 -27.50
CA LEU A 25 11.38 4.32 -26.44
C LEU A 25 12.76 4.37 -25.76
N PRO A 26 13.38 5.55 -25.61
CA PRO A 26 14.60 5.62 -24.82
C PRO A 26 14.23 5.19 -23.40
N ALA A 27 14.67 3.99 -23.02
CA ALA A 27 14.85 3.67 -21.62
C ALA A 27 15.84 4.73 -21.13
N ALA A 28 15.34 5.78 -20.47
CA ALA A 28 16.18 6.51 -19.54
C ALA A 28 16.82 5.43 -18.69
N ALA A 29 18.14 5.27 -18.76
CA ALA A 29 18.84 4.22 -18.05
C ALA A 29 18.42 4.36 -16.59
N ALA A 30 17.58 3.44 -16.13
CA ALA A 30 17.08 3.47 -14.78
C ALA A 30 18.33 3.44 -13.91
N ASN A 31 18.51 4.45 -13.05
CA ASN A 31 19.73 4.63 -12.24
C ASN A 31 19.83 3.53 -11.15
N GLU A 32 19.66 2.25 -11.52
CA GLU A 32 19.49 1.08 -10.65
C GLU A 32 20.69 0.89 -9.73
N ALA A 33 21.88 1.21 -10.21
CA ALA A 33 23.12 1.12 -9.44
C ALA A 33 23.44 2.38 -8.61
N ARG A 34 22.63 3.46 -8.71
CA ARG A 34 22.85 4.67 -7.92
C ARG A 34 22.38 4.43 -6.48
N PRO A 35 23.28 4.42 -5.49
CA PRO A 35 22.90 4.27 -4.09
C PRO A 35 22.11 5.50 -3.62
N LEU A 36 21.23 5.33 -2.64
CA LEU A 36 20.57 6.46 -1.99
C LEU A 36 21.59 7.24 -1.15
N GLU A 37 21.40 8.54 -1.03
CA GLU A 37 22.29 9.42 -0.27
C GLU A 37 21.81 9.50 1.19
N PRO A 38 22.63 9.12 2.19
CA PRO A 38 22.26 9.20 3.60
C PRO A 38 21.84 10.62 4.02
N GLY A 39 20.75 10.72 4.78
CA GLY A 39 20.16 11.99 5.22
C GLY A 39 19.24 12.66 4.19
N SER A 40 19.23 12.20 2.93
CA SER A 40 18.27 12.67 1.92
C SER A 40 16.90 12.02 2.12
N GLU A 41 15.86 12.76 1.77
CA GLU A 41 14.47 12.32 1.90
C GLU A 41 13.91 11.87 0.55
N TYR A 42 13.33 10.68 0.56
CA TYR A 42 12.83 10.00 -0.64
C TYR A 42 11.38 9.58 -0.49
N LEU A 43 10.68 9.52 -1.62
CA LEU A 43 9.39 8.84 -1.75
C LEU A 43 9.55 7.62 -2.65
N MET A 44 9.11 6.47 -2.18
CA MET A 44 9.08 5.24 -2.94
C MET A 44 7.66 4.82 -3.28
N VAL A 45 7.41 4.41 -4.52
CA VAL A 45 6.10 3.88 -4.94
C VAL A 45 6.23 2.90 -6.11
N ALA A 46 5.45 1.82 -6.07
CA ALA A 46 5.39 0.83 -7.13
C ALA A 46 4.31 1.18 -8.17
N ASN A 47 4.56 0.86 -9.44
CA ASN A 47 3.59 1.06 -10.52
C ASN A 47 3.70 0.02 -11.65
N TYR A 48 2.71 -0.02 -12.53
CA TYR A 48 2.80 -0.78 -13.77
C TYR A 48 3.97 -0.29 -14.64
N PRO A 49 4.56 -1.13 -15.52
CA PRO A 49 4.25 -2.54 -15.73
C PRO A 49 4.63 -3.44 -14.55
N ASN A 50 5.77 -3.19 -13.88
CA ASN A 50 6.16 -3.82 -12.63
C ASN A 50 7.41 -3.13 -12.05
N ASN A 51 7.32 -1.83 -11.75
CA ASN A 51 8.47 -1.03 -11.31
C ASN A 51 8.32 -0.61 -9.84
N LEU A 52 9.45 -0.32 -9.20
CA LEU A 52 9.55 0.42 -7.95
C LEU A 52 10.33 1.71 -8.21
N ASN A 53 9.66 2.85 -8.09
CA ASN A 53 10.29 4.15 -8.31
C ASN A 53 10.72 4.75 -6.99
N VAL A 54 11.88 5.41 -6.99
CA VAL A 54 12.34 6.28 -5.93
C VAL A 54 12.39 7.70 -6.49
N VAL A 55 11.72 8.62 -5.80
CA VAL A 55 11.69 10.04 -6.10
C VAL A 55 12.48 10.77 -5.02
N ASP A 56 13.40 11.62 -5.43
CA ASP A 56 14.11 12.53 -4.54
C ASP A 56 13.23 13.74 -4.23
N LEU A 57 12.95 13.99 -2.95
CA LEU A 57 12.00 15.02 -2.55
C LEU A 57 12.57 16.43 -2.59
N ALA A 58 13.89 16.58 -2.58
CA ALA A 58 14.56 17.88 -2.67
C ALA A 58 14.52 18.44 -4.10
N SER A 59 14.82 17.59 -5.09
CA SER A 59 14.78 17.94 -6.51
C SER A 59 13.43 17.71 -7.18
N GLU A 60 12.49 17.07 -6.48
CA GLU A 60 11.16 16.70 -7.00
C GLU A 60 11.26 15.91 -8.31
N SER A 61 12.16 14.93 -8.37
CA SER A 61 12.45 14.18 -9.59
C SER A 61 12.67 12.69 -9.34
N VAL A 62 12.43 11.85 -10.36
CA VAL A 62 12.70 10.41 -10.28
C VAL A 62 14.20 10.20 -10.12
N TYR A 63 14.61 9.73 -8.95
CA TYR A 63 16.01 9.44 -8.61
C TYR A 63 16.49 8.17 -9.32
N LYS A 64 15.68 7.12 -9.22
CA LYS A 64 15.90 5.81 -9.85
C LYS A 64 14.61 5.00 -9.94
N THR A 65 14.64 3.96 -10.76
CA THR A 65 13.57 2.99 -10.93
C THR A 65 14.18 1.60 -10.84
N CYS A 66 13.60 0.69 -10.06
CA CYS A 66 14.01 -0.70 -9.94
C CYS A 66 12.96 -1.60 -10.61
N PRO A 67 13.34 -2.55 -11.49
CA PRO A 67 12.42 -3.56 -11.96
C PRO A 67 12.07 -4.53 -10.82
N LEU A 68 10.79 -4.83 -10.67
CA LEU A 68 10.32 -5.84 -9.73
C LEU A 68 10.18 -7.20 -10.42
N PRO A 69 10.44 -8.32 -9.70
CA PRO A 69 10.26 -9.66 -10.24
C PRO A 69 8.78 -10.01 -10.43
N ASP A 70 8.56 -11.10 -11.18
CA ASP A 70 7.25 -11.70 -11.43
C ASP A 70 6.25 -10.70 -12.05
N ALA A 71 5.11 -10.44 -11.41
CA ALA A 71 4.05 -9.59 -11.93
C ALA A 71 3.61 -8.53 -10.92
N PHE A 72 3.05 -7.42 -11.42
CA PHE A 72 2.49 -6.37 -10.58
C PHE A 72 1.17 -6.80 -9.89
N GLY A 73 0.84 -6.13 -8.79
CA GLY A 73 -0.40 -6.21 -8.03
C GLY A 73 -0.23 -6.80 -6.63
N PRO A 74 -0.56 -6.09 -5.54
CA PRO A 74 -1.04 -4.70 -5.51
C PRO A 74 0.06 -3.64 -5.54
N GLY A 75 1.33 -3.98 -5.32
CA GLY A 75 2.38 -2.97 -5.12
C GLY A 75 2.26 -2.26 -3.76
N THR A 76 1.73 -2.94 -2.73
CA THR A 76 1.71 -2.43 -1.35
C THR A 76 3.14 -2.49 -0.81
N THR A 77 3.66 -1.38 -0.29
CA THR A 77 5.06 -1.29 0.13
C THR A 77 5.22 -0.91 1.61
N GLN A 78 6.34 -1.30 2.19
CA GLN A 78 6.83 -0.92 3.52
C GLN A 78 8.34 -0.69 3.46
N ILE A 79 8.84 0.38 4.08
CA ILE A 79 10.28 0.60 4.27
C ILE A 79 10.70 -0.05 5.59
N ALA A 80 11.78 -0.83 5.55
CA ALA A 80 12.36 -1.46 6.72
C ALA A 80 13.05 -0.43 7.64
N PRO A 81 13.28 -0.75 8.92
CA PRO A 81 13.96 0.14 9.85
C PRO A 81 15.38 0.56 9.44
N ASP A 82 16.05 -0.24 8.59
CA ASP A 82 17.37 0.06 8.04
C ASP A 82 17.38 1.22 7.01
N ARG A 83 16.20 1.71 6.62
CA ARG A 83 15.97 2.77 5.63
C ARG A 83 16.59 2.51 4.25
N ARG A 84 16.86 1.24 3.96
CA ARG A 84 17.51 0.78 2.72
C ARG A 84 16.73 -0.34 2.05
N THR A 85 16.09 -1.21 2.82
CA THR A 85 15.33 -2.33 2.29
C THR A 85 13.85 -1.97 2.17
N ALA A 86 13.30 -2.09 0.96
CA ALA A 86 11.88 -1.98 0.72
C ALA A 86 11.26 -3.38 0.64
N TYR A 87 10.18 -3.60 1.38
CA TYR A 87 9.35 -4.80 1.24
C TYR A 87 8.09 -4.48 0.44
N ILE A 88 7.79 -5.32 -0.54
CA ILE A 88 6.68 -5.10 -1.48
C ILE A 88 5.85 -6.38 -1.59
N LEU A 89 4.57 -6.28 -1.26
CA LEU A 89 3.58 -7.29 -1.57
C LEU A 89 3.14 -7.12 -3.04
N ASN A 90 3.44 -8.13 -3.85
CA ASN A 90 3.23 -8.10 -5.28
C ASN A 90 2.77 -9.47 -5.82
N ASN A 91 2.89 -9.69 -7.13
CA ASN A 91 2.54 -10.93 -7.81
C ASN A 91 1.11 -11.37 -7.54
N ARG A 92 0.19 -10.45 -7.83
CA ARG A 92 -1.26 -10.60 -7.62
C ARG A 92 -1.55 -10.98 -6.17
N PHE A 93 -1.04 -10.21 -5.20
CA PHE A 93 -1.19 -10.43 -3.75
C PHE A 93 -0.57 -11.76 -3.24
N GLY A 94 0.35 -12.36 -4.01
CA GLY A 94 0.83 -13.73 -3.80
C GLY A 94 2.23 -13.84 -3.19
N THR A 95 3.02 -12.78 -3.20
CA THR A 95 4.43 -12.85 -2.82
C THR A 95 4.90 -11.53 -2.21
N ILE A 96 5.70 -11.60 -1.15
CA ILE A 96 6.43 -10.45 -0.60
C ILE A 96 7.88 -10.53 -1.08
N TYR A 97 8.39 -9.41 -1.57
CA TYR A 97 9.77 -9.25 -2.03
C TYR A 97 10.48 -8.22 -1.16
N GLY A 98 11.74 -8.45 -0.79
CA GLY A 98 12.63 -7.44 -0.22
C GLY A 98 13.61 -6.97 -1.29
N ILE A 99 13.67 -5.66 -1.51
CA ILE A 99 14.51 -5.00 -2.51
C ILE A 99 15.48 -4.07 -1.79
N ASP A 100 16.77 -4.25 -2.02
CA ASP A 100 17.81 -3.30 -1.62
C ASP A 100 17.71 -2.06 -2.52
N LEU A 101 17.33 -0.92 -1.95
CA LEU A 101 17.13 0.32 -2.72
C LEU A 101 18.44 0.93 -3.20
N ASP A 102 19.58 0.61 -2.59
CA ASP A 102 20.88 1.13 -3.06
C ASP A 102 21.28 0.46 -4.38
N THR A 103 20.86 -0.80 -4.61
CA THR A 103 21.32 -1.60 -5.75
C THR A 103 20.20 -2.21 -6.61
N CYS A 104 18.92 -1.95 -6.28
CA CYS A 104 17.74 -2.61 -6.86
C CYS A 104 17.75 -4.16 -6.80
N ARG A 105 18.55 -4.75 -5.90
CA ARG A 105 18.69 -6.20 -5.83
C ARG A 105 17.59 -6.82 -5.00
N LEU A 106 17.06 -7.94 -5.47
CA LEU A 106 16.20 -8.81 -4.69
C LEU A 106 17.03 -9.50 -3.58
N THR A 107 16.64 -9.28 -2.33
CA THR A 107 17.32 -9.83 -1.14
C THR A 107 16.44 -10.81 -0.36
N PHE A 108 15.12 -10.70 -0.50
CA PHE A 108 14.15 -11.55 0.20
C PHE A 108 12.98 -11.91 -0.72
N ARG A 109 12.47 -13.13 -0.61
CA ARG A 109 11.25 -13.56 -1.30
C ARG A 109 10.48 -14.57 -0.46
N ALA A 110 9.22 -14.25 -0.16
CA ALA A 110 8.30 -15.11 0.58
C ALA A 110 6.98 -15.27 -0.19
N GLU A 111 6.70 -16.49 -0.65
CA GLU A 111 5.42 -16.82 -1.25
C GLU A 111 4.36 -17.04 -0.17
N MET A 112 3.13 -16.60 -0.45
CA MET A 112 2.00 -16.80 0.47
C MET A 112 1.55 -18.27 0.46
N SER A 113 1.51 -18.90 -0.72
CA SER A 113 1.18 -20.32 -0.87
C SER A 113 2.26 -21.20 -0.24
N GLN A 114 1.87 -22.15 0.58
CA GLN A 114 2.79 -23.07 1.28
C GLN A 114 2.71 -24.51 0.78
N GLY A 115 1.76 -24.84 -0.09
CA GLY A 115 1.63 -26.17 -0.70
C GLY A 115 1.27 -26.11 -2.17
N ASP A 116 1.58 -27.18 -2.90
CA ASP A 116 1.46 -27.24 -4.37
C ASP A 116 0.01 -27.08 -4.87
N ASN A 117 -0.95 -27.52 -4.08
CA ASN A 117 -2.38 -27.38 -4.37
C ASN A 117 -3.03 -26.22 -3.59
N GLU A 118 -2.23 -25.26 -3.11
CA GLU A 118 -2.73 -24.11 -2.35
C GLU A 118 -2.52 -22.80 -3.14
N ARG A 119 -3.57 -21.99 -3.20
CA ARG A 119 -3.44 -20.57 -3.57
C ARG A 119 -3.77 -19.71 -2.37
N ALA A 120 -2.74 -19.10 -1.77
CA ALA A 120 -2.91 -18.15 -0.69
C ALA A 120 -2.65 -16.72 -1.15
N LYS A 121 -3.40 -15.77 -0.57
CA LYS A 121 -3.29 -14.33 -0.85
C LYS A 121 -3.20 -13.53 0.44
N SER A 122 -2.36 -12.50 0.47
CA SER A 122 -2.36 -11.49 1.52
C SER A 122 -3.07 -10.24 1.00
N ILE A 123 -4.10 -9.75 1.68
CA ILE A 123 -4.88 -8.58 1.21
C ILE A 123 -4.31 -7.32 1.84
N ALA A 124 -3.24 -6.76 1.24
CA ALA A 124 -2.44 -5.66 1.79
C ALA A 124 -1.92 -5.92 3.23
N SER A 125 -1.90 -7.18 3.64
CA SER A 125 -1.75 -7.60 5.04
C SER A 125 -0.32 -8.08 5.29
N PHE A 126 0.61 -7.13 5.38
CA PHE A 126 1.98 -7.42 5.79
C PHE A 126 2.66 -6.21 6.44
N THR A 127 3.66 -6.47 7.28
CA THR A 127 4.58 -5.45 7.82
C THR A 127 5.93 -6.06 8.19
N VAL A 128 6.88 -5.21 8.56
CA VAL A 128 8.24 -5.58 8.99
C VAL A 128 8.37 -5.23 10.47
N SER A 129 9.06 -6.08 11.24
CA SER A 129 9.34 -5.84 12.66
C SER A 129 10.12 -4.54 12.88
N ALA A 130 9.96 -3.93 14.05
CA ALA A 130 10.67 -2.70 14.41
C ALA A 130 12.20 -2.85 14.41
N ASP A 131 12.71 -4.07 14.56
CA ASP A 131 14.14 -4.39 14.47
C ASP A 131 14.59 -4.92 13.08
N GLY A 132 13.66 -5.03 12.12
CA GLY A 132 13.92 -5.44 10.74
C GLY A 132 14.24 -6.92 10.53
N LYS A 133 14.14 -7.76 11.58
CA LYS A 133 14.50 -9.18 11.50
C LYS A 133 13.37 -10.08 11.02
N GLU A 134 12.13 -9.60 11.08
CA GLU A 134 10.98 -10.41 10.71
C GLU A 134 10.00 -9.67 9.78
N VAL A 135 9.41 -10.44 8.88
CA VAL A 135 8.26 -10.03 8.07
C VAL A 135 7.05 -10.82 8.53
N TYR A 136 5.94 -10.12 8.70
CA TYR A 136 4.66 -10.70 9.09
C TYR A 136 3.67 -10.57 7.94
N ALA A 137 2.82 -11.58 7.74
CA ALA A 137 1.74 -11.50 6.76
C ALA A 137 0.53 -12.35 7.17
N VAL A 138 -0.69 -11.85 6.93
CA VAL A 138 -1.87 -12.72 6.96
C VAL A 138 -2.07 -13.34 5.59
N GLN A 139 -2.17 -14.66 5.57
CA GLN A 139 -2.41 -15.47 4.39
C GLN A 139 -3.83 -15.99 4.39
N ASN A 140 -4.53 -15.85 3.26
CA ASN A 140 -5.87 -16.40 3.04
C ASN A 140 -5.77 -17.58 2.06
N PRO A 141 -5.57 -18.82 2.55
CA PRO A 141 -5.38 -19.97 1.69
C PRO A 141 -6.69 -20.47 1.07
N THR A 142 -6.59 -20.98 -0.14
CA THR A 142 -7.63 -21.78 -0.80
C THR A 142 -6.98 -23.02 -1.36
N THR A 143 -7.44 -24.20 -0.94
CA THR A 143 -7.02 -25.46 -1.53
C THR A 143 -7.71 -25.64 -2.87
N ILE A 144 -6.93 -25.96 -3.89
CA ILE A 144 -7.36 -26.18 -5.26
C ILE A 144 -7.39 -27.70 -5.49
N HIS A 145 -8.59 -28.27 -5.47
CA HIS A 145 -8.80 -29.64 -5.93
C HIS A 145 -9.02 -29.64 -7.45
N ARG A 146 -9.07 -30.84 -8.03
CA ARG A 146 -9.28 -31.03 -9.47
C ARG A 146 -10.58 -30.39 -9.98
N ASP A 147 -11.63 -30.37 -9.16
CA ASP A 147 -13.00 -30.02 -9.54
C ASP A 147 -13.69 -29.01 -8.61
N HIS A 148 -13.03 -28.58 -7.53
CA HIS A 148 -13.57 -27.59 -6.61
C HIS A 148 -12.48 -26.87 -5.82
N TYR A 149 -12.85 -25.75 -5.22
CA TYR A 149 -12.01 -25.03 -4.26
C TYR A 149 -12.54 -25.22 -2.85
N ARG A 150 -11.63 -25.29 -1.87
CA ARG A 150 -11.96 -25.21 -0.45
C ARG A 150 -11.25 -24.03 0.17
N VAL A 151 -12.02 -23.06 0.64
CA VAL A 151 -11.47 -21.89 1.32
C VAL A 151 -10.98 -22.32 2.70
N GLY A 152 -9.70 -22.07 2.97
CA GLY A 152 -9.09 -22.39 4.26
C GLY A 152 -9.32 -21.31 5.32
N ALA A 153 -8.85 -21.59 6.53
CA ALA A 153 -8.75 -20.61 7.60
C ALA A 153 -7.55 -19.67 7.33
N PRO A 154 -7.68 -18.34 7.55
CA PRO A 154 -6.54 -17.45 7.47
C PRO A 154 -5.49 -17.76 8.53
N ARG A 155 -4.23 -17.48 8.21
CA ARG A 155 -3.11 -17.68 9.12
C ARG A 155 -2.17 -16.48 9.13
N PHE A 156 -1.68 -16.11 10.31
CA PHE A 156 -0.63 -15.12 10.51
C PHE A 156 0.72 -15.83 10.42
N ALA A 157 1.49 -15.55 9.37
CA ALA A 157 2.78 -16.15 9.10
C ALA A 157 3.91 -15.17 9.45
N VAL A 158 4.97 -15.70 10.06
CA VAL A 158 6.19 -14.96 10.43
C VAL A 158 7.35 -15.51 9.63
N TYR A 159 8.18 -14.65 9.05
CA TYR A 159 9.34 -15.01 8.25
C TYR A 159 10.60 -14.33 8.80
N ASP A 160 11.73 -15.03 8.82
CA ASP A 160 13.05 -14.42 9.08
C ASP A 160 13.53 -13.68 7.82
N THR A 161 13.87 -12.40 7.94
CA THR A 161 14.32 -11.57 6.79
C THR A 161 15.64 -12.05 6.20
N ARG A 162 16.42 -12.85 6.94
CA ARG A 162 17.68 -13.44 6.49
C ARG A 162 17.50 -14.76 5.73
N ALA A 163 16.27 -15.25 5.60
CA ALA A 163 15.98 -16.51 4.89
C ALA A 163 16.19 -16.42 3.36
N GLY A 164 16.47 -15.23 2.83
CA GLY A 164 16.81 -15.03 1.42
C GLY A 164 15.62 -15.25 0.48
N LEU A 165 15.88 -15.86 -0.67
CA LEU A 165 14.92 -15.94 -1.78
C LEU A 165 13.93 -17.12 -1.68
N GLU A 166 14.11 -17.97 -0.68
CA GLU A 166 13.27 -19.16 -0.45
C GLU A 166 12.63 -19.13 0.95
N ALA A 167 12.32 -17.92 1.44
CA ALA A 167 11.83 -17.74 2.78
C ALA A 167 10.53 -18.53 3.03
N LYS A 168 10.55 -19.37 4.07
CA LYS A 168 9.39 -20.10 4.59
C LYS A 168 8.98 -19.54 5.95
N PRO A 169 7.71 -19.68 6.34
CA PRO A 169 7.27 -19.27 7.65
C PRO A 169 8.07 -19.99 8.74
N VAL A 170 8.68 -19.24 9.66
CA VAL A 170 9.33 -19.78 10.87
C VAL A 170 8.31 -19.99 11.99
N ARG A 171 7.18 -19.27 11.94
CA ARG A 171 6.02 -19.42 12.84
C ARG A 171 4.73 -19.16 12.08
N VAL A 172 3.66 -19.82 12.51
CA VAL A 172 2.32 -19.69 11.93
C VAL A 172 1.29 -19.77 13.04
N PHE A 173 0.38 -18.80 13.07
CA PHE A 173 -0.74 -18.74 14.03
C PHE A 173 -2.08 -18.59 13.28
N PRO A 174 -3.22 -18.92 13.91
CA PRO A 174 -4.53 -18.56 13.37
C PRO A 174 -4.66 -17.04 13.21
N ALA A 175 -5.38 -16.59 12.17
CA ALA A 175 -5.72 -15.18 11.98
C ALA A 175 -7.22 -15.02 11.71
N PRO A 176 -7.82 -13.87 12.10
CA PRO A 176 -9.22 -13.61 11.80
C PRO A 176 -9.42 -13.43 10.29
N ARG A 177 -10.62 -13.79 9.82
CA ARG A 177 -11.07 -13.42 8.48
C ARG A 177 -11.17 -11.90 8.36
N GLN A 178 -11.09 -11.41 7.12
CA GLN A 178 -11.20 -9.99 6.79
C GLN A 178 -10.11 -9.11 7.43
N ALA A 179 -9.00 -9.72 7.87
CA ALA A 179 -7.79 -8.98 8.21
C ALA A 179 -7.14 -8.39 6.95
N ASN A 180 -6.69 -7.14 7.04
CA ASN A 180 -6.01 -6.41 5.98
C ASN A 180 -4.73 -5.76 6.51
N ILE A 181 -4.57 -4.44 6.44
CA ILE A 181 -3.35 -3.73 6.79
C ILE A 181 -2.88 -3.98 8.23
N MET A 182 -1.57 -3.90 8.41
CA MET A 182 -0.94 -4.00 9.72
C MET A 182 0.32 -3.14 9.78
N GLN A 183 0.73 -2.73 10.98
CA GLN A 183 2.03 -2.10 11.23
C GLN A 183 2.64 -2.57 12.56
N ALA A 184 3.97 -2.67 12.61
CA ALA A 184 4.69 -3.04 13.82
C ALA A 184 4.93 -1.84 14.75
N GLY A 185 4.64 -2.04 16.04
CA GLY A 185 4.99 -1.13 17.12
C GLY A 185 6.46 -1.28 17.54
N GLU A 186 7.00 -0.23 18.17
CA GLU A 186 8.36 -0.25 18.76
C GLU A 186 8.44 -1.18 19.98
N ASP A 187 7.30 -1.55 20.57
CA ASP A 187 7.19 -2.56 21.62
C ASP A 187 7.30 -4.02 21.11
N GLY A 188 7.52 -4.21 19.80
CA GLY A 188 7.63 -5.52 19.17
C GLY A 188 6.30 -6.19 18.83
N SER A 189 5.16 -5.56 19.17
CA SER A 189 3.84 -6.05 18.79
C SER A 189 3.49 -5.69 17.34
N VAL A 190 2.51 -6.37 16.77
CA VAL A 190 1.91 -5.98 15.48
C VAL A 190 0.48 -5.51 15.70
N TYR A 191 0.12 -4.35 15.16
CA TYR A 191 -1.25 -3.87 15.13
C TYR A 191 -1.89 -4.26 13.81
N LEU A 192 -2.88 -5.16 13.86
CA LEU A 192 -3.53 -5.79 12.71
C LEU A 192 -4.98 -5.33 12.59
N ALA A 193 -5.33 -4.67 11.49
CA ALA A 193 -6.71 -4.30 11.21
C ALA A 193 -7.49 -5.49 10.63
N GLY A 194 -8.74 -5.63 11.04
CA GLY A 194 -9.70 -6.63 10.59
C GLY A 194 -11.10 -6.30 11.10
N PRO A 195 -11.90 -7.29 11.55
CA PRO A 195 -13.18 -7.00 12.21
C PRO A 195 -13.08 -6.03 13.39
N ASN A 196 -11.92 -6.04 14.06
CA ASN A 196 -11.49 -5.02 15.01
C ASN A 196 -10.02 -4.71 14.72
N LEU A 197 -9.46 -3.70 15.39
CA LEU A 197 -8.02 -3.49 15.39
C LEU A 197 -7.40 -4.30 16.53
N TYR A 198 -6.56 -5.27 16.18
CA TYR A 198 -5.93 -6.17 17.15
C TYR A 198 -4.49 -5.76 17.43
N LYS A 199 -4.05 -5.91 18.68
CA LYS A 199 -2.64 -6.00 19.06
C LYS A 199 -2.26 -7.48 19.10
N VAL A 200 -1.23 -7.85 18.35
CA VAL A 200 -0.76 -9.23 18.18
C VAL A 200 0.58 -9.40 18.88
N ASP A 201 0.66 -10.38 19.78
CA ASP A 201 1.94 -10.92 20.24
C ASP A 201 2.48 -11.89 19.19
N VAL A 202 3.54 -11.48 18.50
CA VAL A 202 4.14 -12.22 17.38
C VAL A 202 4.85 -13.51 17.80
N ASN A 203 5.09 -13.72 19.10
CA ASN A 203 5.72 -14.94 19.61
C ASN A 203 4.72 -16.03 19.93
N THR A 204 3.53 -15.65 20.40
CA THR A 204 2.49 -16.58 20.83
C THR A 204 1.31 -16.67 19.86
N GLY A 205 1.15 -15.67 18.99
CA GLY A 205 -0.02 -15.50 18.13
C GLY A 205 -1.26 -14.99 18.85
N ALA A 206 -1.15 -14.65 20.14
CA ALA A 206 -2.27 -14.11 20.90
C ALA A 206 -2.67 -12.74 20.35
N MET A 207 -3.98 -12.53 20.18
CA MET A 207 -4.56 -11.29 19.66
C MET A 207 -5.52 -10.71 20.70
N THR A 208 -5.29 -9.45 21.08
CA THR A 208 -6.20 -8.69 21.94
C THR A 208 -6.77 -7.51 21.15
N VAL A 209 -8.04 -7.16 21.36
CA VAL A 209 -8.64 -5.99 20.71
C VAL A 209 -8.01 -4.72 21.28
N ALA A 210 -7.31 -3.97 20.43
CA ALA A 210 -6.72 -2.67 20.76
C ALA A 210 -7.75 -1.54 20.58
N LEU A 211 -8.49 -1.56 19.46
CA LEU A 211 -9.67 -0.72 19.26
C LEU A 211 -10.81 -1.56 18.67
N PRO A 212 -12.03 -1.46 19.22
CA PRO A 212 -13.19 -2.11 18.62
C PRO A 212 -13.60 -1.37 17.32
N ILE A 213 -14.03 -2.14 16.31
CA ILE A 213 -14.58 -1.61 15.06
C ILE A 213 -15.98 -2.18 14.87
N ARG A 214 -16.08 -3.46 14.49
CA ARG A 214 -17.36 -4.17 14.35
C ARG A 214 -18.04 -4.36 15.71
N ASP A 215 -17.25 -4.62 16.74
CA ASP A 215 -17.77 -4.92 18.07
C ASP A 215 -17.95 -3.65 18.92
N TRP A 216 -17.76 -2.46 18.35
CA TRP A 216 -17.92 -1.21 19.08
C TRP A 216 -19.40 -0.89 19.27
N GLN A 217 -19.93 -1.27 20.43
CA GLN A 217 -21.31 -1.00 20.80
C GLN A 217 -21.49 0.45 21.26
N ARG A 218 -22.10 1.27 20.39
CA ARG A 218 -22.46 2.66 20.68
C ARG A 218 -23.96 2.82 20.46
N SER A 219 -24.72 3.05 21.54
CA SER A 219 -26.19 3.26 21.41
C SER A 219 -26.56 4.48 20.58
N THR A 220 -25.65 5.46 20.51
CA THR A 220 -25.83 6.75 19.84
C THR A 220 -25.31 6.78 18.40
N HIS A 221 -24.70 5.71 17.90
CA HIS A 221 -24.08 5.69 16.57
C HIS A 221 -24.31 4.38 15.83
N ALA A 222 -24.40 4.45 14.50
CA ALA A 222 -24.33 3.29 13.64
C ALA A 222 -22.94 2.62 13.73
N PRO A 223 -22.84 1.31 13.42
CA PRO A 223 -21.55 0.62 13.34
C PRO A 223 -20.58 1.32 12.39
N LEU A 224 -19.28 1.21 12.66
CA LEU A 224 -18.25 1.78 11.81
C LEU A 224 -18.18 1.03 10.47
N ASP A 225 -18.02 1.78 9.37
CA ASP A 225 -17.58 1.25 8.09
C ASP A 225 -16.13 1.67 7.80
N VAL A 226 -15.30 0.69 7.44
CA VAL A 226 -13.85 0.87 7.23
C VAL A 226 -13.43 0.21 5.93
N LEU A 227 -13.05 1.03 4.95
CA LEU A 227 -12.32 0.61 3.77
C LEU A 227 -10.94 1.25 3.76
N TYR A 228 -9.91 0.46 4.09
CA TYR A 228 -8.54 0.96 4.15
C TYR A 228 -7.54 -0.14 3.79
N ILE A 229 -6.73 0.07 2.75
CA ILE A 229 -5.74 -0.91 2.27
C ILE A 229 -4.33 -0.31 2.08
N TRP A 230 -4.11 0.91 2.58
CA TRP A 230 -2.87 1.67 2.40
C TRP A 230 -2.14 1.83 3.74
N PRO A 231 -1.18 0.95 4.08
CA PRO A 231 -0.43 1.04 5.33
C PRO A 231 0.66 2.12 5.26
N VAL A 232 0.27 3.39 5.18
CA VAL A 232 1.19 4.55 5.12
C VAL A 232 2.06 4.63 6.38
N GLN A 233 3.38 4.71 6.22
CA GLN A 233 4.32 4.94 7.32
C GLN A 233 4.54 6.45 7.47
N THR A 234 4.06 7.00 8.60
CA THR A 234 4.11 8.45 8.83
C THR A 234 5.35 8.88 9.63
N PRO A 235 5.82 10.13 9.49
CA PRO A 235 6.85 10.70 10.36
C PRO A 235 6.52 10.59 11.85
N THR A 236 5.25 10.72 12.19
CA THR A 236 4.74 10.66 13.57
C THR A 236 4.58 9.24 14.10
N ARG A 237 4.81 8.21 13.28
CA ARG A 237 4.62 6.79 13.61
C ARG A 237 3.18 6.49 14.05
N ASP A 238 2.22 7.15 13.41
CA ASP A 238 0.80 6.88 13.58
C ASP A 238 0.32 5.83 12.58
N PHE A 239 -0.34 4.80 13.10
CA PHE A 239 -1.15 3.90 12.28
C PHE A 239 -2.59 4.42 12.25
N THR A 240 -2.85 5.37 11.35
CA THR A 240 -4.15 6.03 11.18
C THR A 240 -5.01 5.31 10.13
N ILE A 241 -6.25 4.99 10.49
CA ILE A 241 -7.25 4.33 9.62
C ILE A 241 -8.52 5.17 9.66
N LEU A 242 -8.99 5.63 8.50
CA LEU A 242 -10.25 6.36 8.42
C LEU A 242 -11.45 5.42 8.52
N TYR A 243 -12.53 5.91 9.12
CA TYR A 243 -13.82 5.24 9.15
C TYR A 243 -14.95 6.22 8.90
N THR A 244 -16.12 5.68 8.55
CA THR A 244 -17.37 6.43 8.50
C THR A 244 -18.38 5.83 9.48
N THR A 245 -19.27 6.66 9.99
CA THR A 245 -20.38 6.28 10.88
C THR A 245 -21.51 7.29 10.75
N ALA A 246 -22.62 7.06 11.45
CA ALA A 246 -23.72 8.00 11.54
C ALA A 246 -24.16 8.13 13.01
N LYS A 247 -24.26 9.35 13.51
CA LYS A 247 -24.78 9.66 14.85
C LYS A 247 -26.29 9.75 14.80
N TYR A 248 -26.97 9.00 15.65
CA TYR A 248 -28.43 9.04 15.79
C TYR A 248 -28.89 10.31 16.51
N GLN A 249 -30.04 10.83 16.11
CA GLN A 249 -30.66 11.99 16.76
C GLN A 249 -31.39 11.61 18.07
N ASP A 250 -31.91 10.39 18.13
CA ASP A 250 -32.63 9.84 19.28
C ASP A 250 -32.55 8.30 19.30
N ASP A 251 -33.21 7.69 20.28
CA ASP A 251 -33.23 6.24 20.49
C ASP A 251 -33.96 5.45 19.39
N LYS A 252 -34.64 6.12 18.44
CA LYS A 252 -35.29 5.43 17.31
C LYS A 252 -34.29 5.02 16.24
N GLN A 253 -33.08 5.58 16.27
CA GLN A 253 -31.99 5.23 15.36
C GLN A 253 -32.34 5.39 13.87
N ASP A 254 -33.13 6.43 13.54
CA ASP A 254 -33.56 6.69 12.16
C ASP A 254 -32.41 7.21 11.29
N MET A 255 -31.91 6.36 10.39
CA MET A 255 -30.83 6.68 9.45
C MET A 255 -31.17 7.82 8.48
N ALA A 256 -32.45 8.16 8.28
CA ALA A 256 -32.85 9.29 7.44
C ALA A 256 -32.55 10.65 8.09
N THR A 257 -32.42 10.69 9.42
CA THR A 257 -32.13 11.91 10.20
C THR A 257 -30.74 11.90 10.85
N ALA A 258 -30.04 10.78 10.76
CA ALA A 258 -28.72 10.60 11.35
C ALA A 258 -27.67 11.54 10.72
N GLU A 259 -26.73 12.01 11.55
CA GLU A 259 -25.60 12.83 11.13
C GLU A 259 -24.45 11.93 10.69
N TYR A 260 -24.18 11.86 9.40
CA TYR A 260 -23.04 11.07 8.88
C TYR A 260 -21.72 11.78 9.17
N GLN A 261 -20.75 11.02 9.64
CA GLN A 261 -19.49 11.52 10.14
C GLN A 261 -18.31 10.71 9.60
N TYR A 262 -17.19 11.41 9.43
CA TYR A 262 -15.89 10.80 9.25
C TYR A 262 -15.14 10.81 10.59
N GLY A 263 -14.42 9.72 10.86
CA GLY A 263 -13.50 9.62 11.98
C GLY A 263 -12.23 8.87 11.62
N TYR A 264 -11.33 8.78 12.58
CA TYR A 264 -10.13 7.98 12.49
C TYR A 264 -9.96 7.07 13.70
N LEU A 265 -9.43 5.87 13.45
CA LEU A 265 -8.76 5.02 14.43
C LEU A 265 -7.27 5.34 14.33
N ASN A 266 -6.57 5.35 15.46
CA ASN A 266 -5.14 5.59 15.50
C ASN A 266 -4.46 4.70 16.53
N VAL A 267 -3.27 4.24 16.19
CA VAL A 267 -2.30 3.71 17.16
C VAL A 267 -1.01 4.52 17.01
N ASN A 268 -0.53 5.09 18.10
CA ASN A 268 0.84 5.59 18.14
C ASN A 268 1.78 4.39 18.26
N LEU A 269 2.53 4.08 17.20
CA LEU A 269 3.38 2.89 17.15
C LEU A 269 4.63 2.99 18.04
N LYS A 270 4.93 4.17 18.60
CA LYS A 270 6.01 4.32 19.60
C LYS A 270 5.52 3.92 20.99
N SER A 271 4.35 4.42 21.40
CA SER A 271 3.81 4.21 22.76
C SER A 271 2.81 3.05 22.87
N GLY A 272 2.19 2.65 21.76
CA GLY A 272 1.06 1.73 21.72
C GLY A 272 -0.28 2.38 22.11
N GLU A 273 -0.31 3.68 22.38
CA GLU A 273 -1.54 4.40 22.73
C GLU A 273 -2.53 4.43 21.55
N THR A 274 -3.79 4.18 21.87
CA THR A 274 -4.87 4.09 20.88
C THR A 274 -5.86 5.23 21.01
N GLU A 275 -6.34 5.76 19.90
CA GLU A 275 -7.33 6.83 19.85
C GLU A 275 -8.38 6.53 18.76
N ALA A 276 -9.64 6.81 19.04
CA ALA A 276 -10.71 6.79 18.03
C ALA A 276 -11.55 8.07 18.16
N ARG A 277 -11.70 8.83 17.07
CA ARG A 277 -12.37 10.14 17.12
C ARG A 277 -12.95 10.57 15.77
N GLU A 278 -14.15 11.14 15.80
CA GLU A 278 -14.75 11.82 14.64
C GLU A 278 -14.17 13.23 14.47
N PHE A 279 -13.90 13.62 13.23
CA PHE A 279 -13.27 14.90 12.89
C PHE A 279 -14.11 15.80 11.98
N GLY A 280 -15.29 15.36 11.56
CA GLY A 280 -16.18 16.20 10.77
C GLY A 280 -17.33 15.45 10.10
N PRO A 281 -18.25 16.21 9.49
CA PRO A 281 -19.36 15.63 8.73
C PRO A 281 -18.87 14.91 7.47
N LEU A 282 -19.51 13.79 7.14
CA LEU A 282 -19.30 13.09 5.88
C LEU A 282 -20.03 13.83 4.77
N THR A 283 -19.27 14.63 4.02
CA THR A 283 -19.78 15.38 2.85
C THR A 283 -19.27 14.82 1.53
N GLU A 284 -18.19 14.04 1.58
CA GLU A 284 -17.59 13.30 0.48
C GLU A 284 -16.80 12.10 1.05
N ILE A 285 -16.30 11.21 0.19
CA ILE A 285 -15.55 10.01 0.57
C ILE A 285 -14.05 10.24 0.46
N TYR A 286 -13.29 9.71 1.41
CA TYR A 286 -11.82 9.67 1.45
C TYR A 286 -11.32 8.23 1.51
N PHE A 287 -10.28 7.92 0.74
CA PHE A 287 -9.60 6.62 0.76
C PHE A 287 -8.49 6.58 1.80
N THR A 288 -7.71 7.66 1.90
CA THR A 288 -6.67 7.77 2.92
C THR A 288 -6.78 9.07 3.69
N GLY A 289 -6.29 9.04 4.93
CA GLY A 289 -6.11 10.21 5.75
C GLY A 289 -4.77 10.22 6.44
N LEU A 290 -4.28 11.43 6.72
CA LEU A 290 -2.99 11.66 7.34
C LEU A 290 -3.12 12.75 8.40
N ARG A 291 -2.75 12.46 9.65
CA ARG A 291 -2.58 13.51 10.66
C ARG A 291 -1.34 14.33 10.35
N SER A 292 -1.46 15.65 10.43
CA SER A 292 -0.34 16.53 10.14
C SER A 292 0.83 16.29 11.10
N PRO A 293 2.07 16.13 10.60
CA PRO A 293 3.25 16.06 11.45
C PRO A 293 3.50 17.35 12.24
N LYS A 294 3.07 18.51 11.73
CA LYS A 294 3.26 19.82 12.36
C LYS A 294 2.20 20.13 13.42
N ASP A 295 0.97 19.71 13.19
CA ASP A 295 -0.17 20.01 14.04
C ASP A 295 -1.09 18.80 14.17
N ARG A 296 -1.08 18.18 15.35
CA ARG A 296 -1.90 17.01 15.66
C ARG A 296 -3.39 17.27 15.58
N ASN A 297 -3.84 18.54 15.64
CA ASN A 297 -5.23 18.90 15.49
C ASN A 297 -5.71 18.87 14.02
N ILE A 298 -4.81 18.71 13.07
CA ILE A 298 -5.14 18.67 11.64
C ILE A 298 -5.11 17.25 11.10
N VAL A 299 -6.13 16.91 10.31
CA VAL A 299 -6.16 15.72 9.45
C VAL A 299 -6.42 16.10 8.00
N TYR A 300 -5.64 15.51 7.11
CA TYR A 300 -5.86 15.60 5.67
C TYR A 300 -6.67 14.39 5.20
N GLY A 301 -7.68 14.61 4.35
CA GLY A 301 -8.46 13.55 3.71
C GLY A 301 -8.30 13.60 2.19
N LEU A 302 -8.18 12.44 1.53
CA LEU A 302 -7.91 12.35 0.09
C LEU A 302 -8.83 11.38 -0.64
N LEU A 303 -9.45 11.87 -1.73
CA LEU A 303 -9.90 11.07 -2.88
C LEU A 303 -9.97 11.92 -4.15
N HIS A 304 -11.14 12.56 -4.39
CA HIS A 304 -11.37 13.47 -5.52
C HIS A 304 -10.90 14.89 -5.21
N ARG A 305 -10.87 15.24 -3.92
CA ARG A 305 -10.31 16.49 -3.40
C ARG A 305 -9.28 16.17 -2.35
N LEU A 306 -8.34 17.09 -2.17
CA LEU A 306 -7.48 17.12 -0.99
C LEU A 306 -8.13 18.05 0.03
N THR A 307 -8.41 17.54 1.21
CA THR A 307 -9.11 18.29 2.27
C THR A 307 -8.27 18.40 3.52
N LYS A 308 -8.56 19.45 4.31
CA LYS A 308 -7.92 19.73 5.60
C LYS A 308 -9.02 20.01 6.62
N TYR A 309 -9.03 19.23 7.69
CA TYR A 309 -9.98 19.36 8.78
C TYR A 309 -9.29 19.77 10.08
N ASP A 310 -9.99 20.55 10.88
CA ASP A 310 -9.71 20.78 12.30
C ASP A 310 -10.47 19.74 13.13
N ILE A 311 -9.74 18.86 13.82
CA ILE A 311 -10.30 17.74 14.58
C ILE A 311 -11.07 18.25 15.80
N ALA A 312 -10.55 19.25 16.53
CA ALA A 312 -11.19 19.80 17.72
C ALA A 312 -12.51 20.50 17.40
N GLN A 313 -12.55 21.24 16.29
CA GLN A 313 -13.75 21.95 15.82
C GLN A 313 -14.68 21.06 14.99
N GLN A 314 -14.24 19.86 14.62
CA GLN A 314 -14.92 18.94 13.72
C GLN A 314 -15.33 19.60 12.39
N LYS A 315 -14.42 20.36 11.79
CA LYS A 315 -14.75 21.28 10.69
C LYS A 315 -13.79 21.15 9.53
N LEU A 316 -14.35 21.13 8.30
CA LEU A 316 -13.58 21.32 7.07
C LEU A 316 -13.03 22.76 7.06
N VAL A 317 -11.72 22.89 7.12
CA VAL A 317 -11.01 24.18 7.10
C VAL A 317 -10.76 24.62 5.66
N GLN A 318 -10.33 23.67 4.82
CA GLN A 318 -9.96 23.95 3.44
C GLN A 318 -10.07 22.70 2.56
N ALA A 319 -10.37 22.90 1.28
CA ALA A 319 -10.33 21.87 0.26
C ALA A 319 -9.65 22.41 -1.00
N ALA A 320 -8.99 21.52 -1.75
CA ALA A 320 -8.41 21.79 -3.06
C ALA A 320 -8.93 20.76 -4.07
N GLU A 321 -9.36 21.24 -5.23
CA GLU A 321 -9.68 20.40 -6.38
C GLU A 321 -8.38 19.79 -6.95
N LEU A 322 -8.51 18.57 -7.50
CA LEU A 322 -7.38 17.80 -8.03
C LEU A 322 -7.56 17.59 -9.54
N ASP A 323 -6.45 17.40 -10.25
CA ASP A 323 -6.47 17.13 -11.69
C ASP A 323 -7.21 15.81 -12.02
N HIS A 324 -7.14 14.86 -11.09
CA HIS A 324 -7.89 13.60 -11.09
C HIS A 324 -7.89 13.02 -9.67
N THR A 325 -8.58 11.88 -9.50
CA THR A 325 -8.59 11.13 -8.24
C THR A 325 -7.19 10.65 -7.87
N TYR A 326 -6.82 10.75 -6.59
CA TYR A 326 -5.66 10.08 -6.00
C TYR A 326 -6.10 9.22 -4.81
N TYR A 327 -5.30 8.25 -4.41
CA TYR A 327 -5.68 7.30 -3.35
C TYR A 327 -4.91 7.47 -2.05
N THR A 328 -3.63 7.80 -2.10
CA THR A 328 -2.77 7.88 -0.92
C THR A 328 -2.21 9.28 -0.70
N VAL A 329 -2.47 9.88 0.47
CA VAL A 329 -1.80 11.11 0.92
C VAL A 329 -0.60 10.76 1.80
N LEU A 330 0.55 11.35 1.49
CA LEU A 330 1.81 11.22 2.22
C LEU A 330 2.31 12.61 2.62
N SER A 331 3.25 12.68 3.55
CA SER A 331 3.93 13.94 3.88
C SER A 331 5.42 13.73 4.10
N ASN A 332 6.21 14.77 3.86
CA ASN A 332 7.61 14.80 4.26
C ASN A 332 7.77 14.87 5.79
N GLN A 333 8.97 14.62 6.29
CA GLN A 333 9.28 14.62 7.73
C GLN A 333 8.89 15.94 8.39
N ALA A 334 9.11 17.06 7.71
CA ALA A 334 8.82 18.40 8.20
C ALA A 334 7.31 18.75 8.18
N GLY A 335 6.46 17.95 7.54
CA GLY A 335 5.03 18.23 7.41
C GLY A 335 4.71 19.47 6.56
N SER A 336 5.63 19.92 5.70
CA SER A 336 5.47 21.13 4.86
C SER A 336 4.98 20.82 3.44
N ARG A 337 5.09 19.57 3.01
CA ARG A 337 4.63 19.09 1.71
C ARG A 337 3.74 17.87 1.87
N LEU A 338 2.75 17.78 1.00
CA LEU A 338 1.89 16.61 0.83
C LEU A 338 2.13 16.02 -0.56
N TYR A 339 2.20 14.70 -0.63
CA TYR A 339 2.38 13.96 -1.88
C TYR A 339 1.20 13.04 -2.10
N LEU A 340 0.55 13.19 -3.25
CA LEU A 340 -0.64 12.41 -3.61
C LEU A 340 -0.23 11.33 -4.61
N THR A 341 -0.50 10.07 -4.29
CA THR A 341 -0.11 8.89 -5.09
C THR A 341 -1.28 7.92 -5.28
N GLY A 342 -1.04 6.84 -6.01
CA GLY A 342 -2.08 5.91 -6.45
C GLY A 342 -2.77 6.40 -7.73
N THR A 343 -3.72 5.62 -8.23
CA THR A 343 -4.35 5.83 -9.55
C THR A 343 -3.33 5.82 -10.67
N PHE A 344 -3.06 6.93 -11.33
CA PHE A 344 -2.21 7.04 -12.51
C PHE A 344 -0.71 6.99 -12.19
N ASN A 345 0.12 7.47 -13.11
CA ASN A 345 1.58 7.36 -13.08
C ASN A 345 2.24 8.69 -12.74
N ASP A 346 1.63 9.48 -11.88
CA ASP A 346 2.16 10.77 -11.45
C ASP A 346 1.89 11.03 -9.97
N ILE A 347 2.78 11.79 -9.37
CA ILE A 347 2.72 12.21 -7.97
C ILE A 347 2.43 13.70 -7.95
N SER A 348 1.30 14.11 -7.40
CA SER A 348 1.01 15.54 -7.20
C SER A 348 1.63 16.03 -5.90
N ILE A 349 2.30 17.19 -5.94
CA ILE A 349 2.97 17.79 -4.78
C ILE A 349 2.17 19.03 -4.37
N HIS A 350 1.80 19.09 -3.10
CA HIS A 350 1.00 20.19 -2.54
C HIS A 350 1.69 20.80 -1.33
N ASP A 351 1.50 22.10 -1.14
CA ASP A 351 1.83 22.78 0.10
C ASP A 351 0.86 22.37 1.22
N ALA A 352 1.38 21.94 2.38
CA ALA A 352 0.55 21.37 3.43
C ALA A 352 -0.33 22.41 4.18
N ASP A 353 0.05 23.69 4.11
CA ASP A 353 -0.66 24.76 4.80
C ASP A 353 -1.79 25.30 3.94
N THR A 354 -1.52 25.55 2.66
CA THR A 354 -2.44 26.14 1.68
C THR A 354 -3.14 25.14 0.77
N LEU A 355 -2.76 23.86 0.79
CA LEU A 355 -3.23 22.79 -0.13
C LEU A 355 -2.98 23.06 -1.63
N ALA A 356 -2.32 24.16 -1.98
CA ALA A 356 -2.05 24.52 -3.37
C ALA A 356 -1.09 23.50 -4.00
N LYS A 357 -1.38 23.08 -5.24
CA LYS A 357 -0.45 22.27 -6.03
C LYS A 357 0.78 23.12 -6.34
N VAL A 358 1.95 22.63 -5.95
CA VAL A 358 3.25 23.32 -6.13
C VAL A 358 4.17 22.60 -7.11
N GLY A 359 3.89 21.32 -7.41
CA GLY A 359 4.71 20.51 -8.29
C GLY A 359 4.04 19.20 -8.68
N GLN A 360 4.71 18.44 -9.52
CA GLN A 360 4.29 17.11 -9.94
C GLN A 360 5.48 16.31 -10.45
N VAL A 361 5.52 15.02 -10.15
CA VAL A 361 6.52 14.09 -10.69
C VAL A 361 5.84 13.08 -11.59
N LYS A 362 6.26 13.00 -12.86
CA LYS A 362 5.81 11.94 -13.77
C LYS A 362 6.67 10.70 -13.58
N LEU A 363 6.04 9.57 -13.26
CA LEU A 363 6.72 8.28 -13.12
C LEU A 363 6.84 7.58 -14.48
N PRO A 364 7.94 6.86 -14.74
CA PRO A 364 8.03 5.98 -15.90
C PRO A 364 7.04 4.82 -15.77
N GLY A 365 6.54 4.33 -16.90
CA GLY A 365 5.58 3.22 -16.93
C GLY A 365 4.11 3.67 -16.82
N GLY A 366 3.27 2.77 -16.32
CA GLY A 366 1.82 2.90 -16.21
C GLY A 366 1.35 3.23 -14.79
N ASP A 367 0.06 3.01 -14.55
CA ASP A 367 -0.65 3.43 -13.35
C ASP A 367 -0.10 2.80 -12.05
N MET A 368 -0.19 3.52 -10.93
CA MET A 368 0.16 3.03 -9.59
C MET A 368 -0.92 2.12 -9.01
N SER A 369 -2.11 2.09 -9.60
CA SER A 369 -3.26 1.31 -9.14
C SER A 369 -3.56 1.62 -7.67
N LEU A 370 -3.71 0.59 -6.84
CA LEU A 370 -3.84 0.66 -5.37
C LEU A 370 -2.49 0.55 -4.62
N GLY A 371 -1.37 0.74 -5.31
CA GLY A 371 -0.04 0.76 -4.71
C GLY A 371 0.06 1.79 -3.60
N THR A 372 0.86 1.51 -2.58
CA THR A 372 1.06 2.42 -1.44
C THR A 372 2.42 3.08 -1.57
N GLY A 373 2.46 4.40 -1.65
CA GLY A 373 3.71 5.15 -1.56
C GLY A 373 4.20 5.27 -0.12
N GLN A 374 5.51 5.43 0.07
CA GLN A 374 6.14 5.61 1.38
C GLN A 374 7.18 6.72 1.33
N VAL A 375 7.20 7.59 2.33
CA VAL A 375 8.22 8.63 2.49
C VAL A 375 9.17 8.24 3.62
N PHE A 376 10.48 8.37 3.39
CA PHE A 376 11.51 8.02 4.35
C PHE A 376 12.79 8.84 4.14
N VAL A 377 13.60 8.94 5.19
CA VAL A 377 14.97 9.49 5.13
C VAL A 377 15.94 8.32 5.08
N ARG A 378 16.91 8.36 4.16
CA ARG A 378 17.91 7.31 3.97
C ARG A 378 18.96 7.29 5.08
#